data_AF-A0A0J9SHK4-F1
#
_entry.id   AF-A0A0J9SHK4-F1
#
_cell.length_a   1.000
_cell.length_b   1.000
_cell.length_c   1.000
_cell.angle_alpha   90.00
_cell.angle_beta   90.00
_cell.angle_gamma   90.00
#
_symmetry.space_group_name_H-M   'P 1'
#
loop_
_entity.id
_entity.type
_entity.pdbx_description
1 polymer ?
#
loop_
_entity_poly.entity_id
_entity_poly.type
_entity_poly.pdbx_seq_one_letter_code
_entity_poly.pdbx_strand_id
1 'polypeptide(L)'
;MQNAQYDLCPLLNYWIYSKLNTILNSHDSTYIKLTFGEIVGIWNNFIDDELKKTGNKICEPISNIVAHDDWRYRKELYEYYVDYYPISETVKRYPDRCKEFHKYVESKKNLYDYFKKRCDSSNDNICTEFYKDYTKYDPDDVLPELSCHDKIMQEREADATRVSHNGGTFEGREPNSEDSDGRMMPDDAPKFSGNPKTVENVGNILLGVVATTMTSGALYRVNKNSLIQIYYIS
;
A
#
# COMPACT_ATOMS: atom_id res chain seq x y z
N MET A 1 -14.53 13.92 18.19
CA MET A 1 -13.72 13.31 17.11
C MET A 1 -14.17 11.88 16.98
N GLN A 2 -14.64 11.46 15.80
CA GLN A 2 -15.10 10.08 15.55
C GLN A 2 -13.93 9.11 15.78
N ASN A 3 -14.17 8.02 16.51
CA ASN A 3 -13.22 6.91 16.62
C ASN A 3 -12.98 6.36 15.21
N ALA A 4 -11.86 6.73 14.60
CA ALA A 4 -11.43 6.12 13.36
C ALA A 4 -11.26 4.62 13.60
N GLN A 5 -11.88 3.80 12.75
CA GLN A 5 -11.80 2.34 12.81
C GLN A 5 -10.35 1.82 12.71
N TYR A 6 -9.45 2.62 12.16
CA TYR A 6 -8.06 2.30 11.90
C TYR A 6 -7.12 3.38 12.41
N ASP A 7 -5.87 3.00 12.68
CA ASP A 7 -4.91 3.90 13.31
C ASP A 7 -4.33 5.01 12.42
N LEU A 8 -4.13 4.91 11.11
CA LEU A 8 -3.54 5.96 10.24
C LEU A 8 -2.12 6.48 10.59
N CYS A 9 -1.66 6.45 11.85
CA CYS A 9 -0.30 6.84 12.21
C CYS A 9 0.78 6.00 11.49
N PRO A 10 0.62 4.67 11.32
CA PRO A 10 1.56 3.90 10.52
C PRO A 10 1.58 4.31 9.04
N LEU A 11 0.42 4.66 8.46
CA LEU A 11 0.36 5.21 7.10
C LEU A 11 1.20 6.47 7.00
N LEU A 12 0.98 7.45 7.89
CA LEU A 12 1.74 8.72 7.87
C LEU A 12 3.25 8.47 7.91
N ASN A 13 3.69 7.57 8.80
CA ASN A 13 5.09 7.18 8.92
C ASN A 13 5.66 6.59 7.63
N TYR A 14 4.98 5.60 7.04
CA TYR A 14 5.39 5.01 5.77
C TYR A 14 5.35 6.01 4.60
N TRP A 15 4.38 6.93 4.58
CA TRP A 15 4.29 7.98 3.56
C TRP A 15 5.47 8.96 3.64
N ILE A 16 5.83 9.41 4.85
CA ILE A 16 7.00 10.29 5.05
C ILE A 16 8.27 9.59 4.58
N TYR A 17 8.51 8.35 5.04
CA TYR A 17 9.72 7.61 4.66
C TYR A 17 9.76 7.28 3.16
N SER A 18 8.61 6.92 2.57
CA SER A 18 8.49 6.70 1.13
C SER A 18 8.80 7.96 0.34
N LYS A 19 8.28 9.12 0.77
CA LYS A 19 8.52 10.39 0.09
C LYS A 19 9.99 10.80 0.20
N LEU A 20 10.60 10.59 1.36
CA LEU A 20 12.02 10.80 1.58
C LEU A 20 12.86 9.94 0.61
N ASN A 21 12.56 8.64 0.52
CA ASN A 21 13.23 7.73 -0.42
C ASN A 21 13.07 8.17 -1.88
N THR A 22 11.91 8.71 -2.26
CA THR A 22 11.71 9.25 -3.62
C THR A 22 12.54 10.50 -3.87
N ILE A 23 12.60 11.41 -2.90
CA ILE A 23 13.34 12.68 -3.03
C ILE A 23 14.86 12.43 -3.05
N LEU A 24 15.33 11.52 -2.21
CA LEU A 24 16.76 11.22 -2.02
C LEU A 24 17.21 9.98 -2.80
N ASN A 25 16.50 9.60 -3.86
CA ASN A 25 16.76 8.37 -4.61
C ASN A 25 18.16 8.30 -5.25
N SER A 26 18.82 9.44 -5.44
CA SER A 26 20.20 9.53 -5.94
C SER A 26 21.26 9.31 -4.85
N HIS A 27 20.85 9.24 -3.58
CA HIS A 27 21.73 9.01 -2.45
C HIS A 27 21.71 7.55 -2.02
N ASP A 28 22.78 7.12 -1.35
CA ASP A 28 22.84 5.79 -0.78
C ASP A 28 21.84 5.61 0.38
N SER A 29 21.57 4.34 0.69
CA SER A 29 20.62 3.98 1.75
C SER A 29 21.05 4.49 3.13
N THR A 30 22.35 4.64 3.41
CA THR A 30 22.84 5.15 4.70
C THR A 30 22.47 6.61 4.88
N TYR A 31 22.66 7.42 3.83
CA TYR A 31 22.27 8.83 3.84
C TYR A 31 20.77 8.99 4.11
N ILE A 32 19.93 8.22 3.40
CA ILE A 32 18.46 8.24 3.59
C ILE A 32 18.09 7.88 5.04
N LYS A 33 18.73 6.86 5.62
CA LYS A 33 18.49 6.43 7.00
C LYS A 33 18.86 7.51 8.01
N LEU A 34 20.01 8.18 7.82
CA LEU A 34 20.45 9.27 8.69
C LEU A 34 19.48 10.46 8.61
N THR A 35 19.10 10.88 7.40
CA THR A 35 18.14 11.97 7.22
C THR A 35 16.78 11.63 7.83
N PHE A 36 16.32 10.39 7.72
CA PHE A 36 15.08 9.98 8.41
C PHE A 36 15.23 10.06 9.93
N GLY A 37 16.38 9.66 10.48
CA GLY A 37 16.68 9.79 11.91
C GLY A 37 16.59 11.23 12.41
N GLU A 38 17.09 12.20 11.63
CA GLU A 38 16.95 13.63 11.94
C GLU A 38 15.49 14.09 11.94
N ILE A 39 14.70 13.66 10.94
CA ILE A 39 13.26 13.94 10.87
C ILE A 39 12.53 13.37 12.08
N VAL A 40 12.83 12.13 12.48
CA VAL A 40 12.28 11.48 13.67
C VAL A 40 12.63 12.28 14.93
N GLY A 41 13.88 12.76 15.06
CA GLY A 41 14.29 13.62 16.17
C GLY A 41 13.48 14.92 16.26
N ILE A 42 13.32 15.62 15.13
CA ILE A 42 12.50 16.84 15.06
C ILE A 42 11.04 16.53 15.41
N TRP A 43 10.49 15.43 14.90
CA TRP A 43 9.12 15.01 15.17
C TRP A 43 8.90 14.74 16.66
N ASN A 44 9.79 13.98 17.31
CA ASN A 44 9.70 13.72 18.75
C ASN A 44 9.77 15.01 19.58
N ASN A 45 10.69 15.92 19.25
CA ASN A 45 10.76 17.21 19.96
C ASN A 45 9.46 18.01 19.81
N PHE A 46 8.89 18.07 18.60
CA PHE A 46 7.60 18.74 18.39
C PHE A 46 6.45 18.08 19.17
N ILE A 47 6.45 16.75 19.26
CA ILE A 47 5.49 16.02 20.09
C ILE A 47 5.60 16.46 21.55
N ASP A 48 6.83 16.47 22.09
CA ASP A 48 7.09 16.76 23.50
C ASP A 48 6.81 18.22 23.85
N ASP A 49 7.26 19.14 23.01
CA ASP A 49 7.19 20.58 23.28
C ASP A 49 5.79 21.15 23.03
N GLU A 50 5.09 20.67 22.00
CA GLU A 50 3.87 21.31 21.50
C GLU A 50 2.63 20.43 21.66
N LEU A 51 2.71 19.12 21.37
CA LEU A 51 1.52 18.28 21.28
C LEU A 51 1.11 17.63 22.59
N LYS A 52 2.05 17.15 23.43
CA LYS A 52 1.72 16.50 24.71
C LYS A 52 0.91 17.40 25.65
N LYS A 53 1.08 18.72 25.54
CA LYS A 53 0.33 19.73 26.31
C LYS A 53 -1.14 19.85 25.89
N THR A 54 -1.51 19.33 24.72
CA THR A 54 -2.84 19.52 24.13
C THR A 54 -3.82 18.37 24.39
N GLY A 55 -3.35 17.23 24.89
CA GLY A 55 -4.18 16.04 25.12
C GLY A 55 -4.77 15.38 23.86
N ASN A 56 -4.29 15.76 22.67
CA ASN A 56 -4.72 15.19 21.39
C ASN A 56 -4.14 13.78 21.17
N LYS A 57 -4.75 13.00 20.26
CA LYS A 57 -4.15 11.75 19.76
C LYS A 57 -2.85 12.10 19.02
N ILE A 58 -1.74 11.49 19.44
CA ILE A 58 -0.40 11.76 18.91
C ILE A 58 0.00 10.61 18.00
N CYS A 59 0.46 10.91 16.79
CA CYS A 59 1.16 9.93 15.96
C CYS A 59 2.65 10.00 16.27
N GLU A 60 3.16 8.97 16.91
CA GLU A 60 4.59 8.84 17.18
C GLU A 60 5.35 8.36 15.93
N PRO A 61 6.60 8.82 15.74
CA PRO A 61 7.43 8.35 14.64
C PRO A 61 7.83 6.88 14.84
N ILE A 62 7.63 6.07 13.81
CA ILE A 62 8.06 4.67 13.74
C ILE A 62 9.50 4.66 13.20
N SER A 63 10.44 4.86 14.12
CA SER A 63 11.87 5.01 13.78
C SER A 63 12.48 3.76 13.14
N ASN A 64 11.98 2.57 13.49
CA ASN A 64 12.51 1.29 13.01
C ASN A 64 12.13 0.95 11.56
N ILE A 65 11.36 1.79 10.84
CA ILE A 65 11.08 1.59 9.40
C ILE A 65 12.38 1.40 8.61
N VAL A 66 13.44 2.10 8.98
CA VAL A 66 14.78 2.04 8.33
C VAL A 66 15.48 0.69 8.45
N ALA A 67 15.08 -0.13 9.41
CA ALA A 67 15.66 -1.45 9.67
C ALA A 67 14.97 -2.56 8.84
N HIS A 68 13.84 -2.25 8.20
CA HIS A 68 13.06 -3.21 7.43
C HIS A 68 13.35 -3.04 5.94
N ASP A 69 14.15 -3.93 5.37
CA ASP A 69 14.43 -3.92 3.91
C ASP A 69 13.14 -4.07 3.08
N ASP A 70 12.11 -4.71 3.66
CA ASP A 70 10.79 -4.92 3.07
C ASP A 70 9.76 -3.85 3.44
N TRP A 71 10.18 -2.67 3.91
CA TRP A 71 9.28 -1.58 4.30
C TRP A 71 8.24 -1.21 3.23
N ARG A 72 8.57 -1.39 1.94
CA ARG A 72 7.63 -1.15 0.82
C ARG A 72 6.45 -2.13 0.85
N TYR A 73 6.72 -3.42 1.06
CA TYR A 73 5.70 -4.45 1.22
C TYR A 73 4.88 -4.20 2.50
N ARG A 74 5.53 -3.79 3.60
CA ARG A 74 4.82 -3.43 4.85
C ARG A 74 3.88 -2.25 4.67
N LYS A 75 4.32 -1.20 3.97
CA LYS A 75 3.49 -0.06 3.58
C LYS A 75 2.28 -0.51 2.78
N GLU A 76 2.50 -1.30 1.72
CA GLU A 76 1.43 -1.78 0.86
C GLU A 76 0.42 -2.65 1.61
N LEU A 77 0.89 -3.50 2.53
CA LEU A 77 0.03 -4.34 3.36
C LEU A 77 -0.87 -3.49 4.27
N TYR A 78 -0.29 -2.47 4.92
CA TYR A 78 -1.05 -1.59 5.78
C TYR A 78 -2.05 -0.73 4.98
N GLU A 79 -1.66 -0.23 3.81
CA GLU A 79 -2.55 0.47 2.87
C GLU A 79 -3.75 -0.39 2.48
N TYR A 80 -3.50 -1.63 2.05
CA TYR A 80 -4.56 -2.56 1.71
C TYR A 80 -5.47 -2.86 2.92
N TYR A 81 -4.89 -3.06 4.11
CA TYR A 81 -5.64 -3.35 5.32
C TYR A 81 -6.63 -2.25 5.71
N VAL A 82 -6.22 -0.97 5.61
CA VAL A 82 -7.09 0.17 5.95
C VAL A 82 -8.10 0.47 4.84
N ASP A 83 -7.75 0.20 3.58
CA ASP A 83 -8.60 0.47 2.42
C ASP A 83 -9.69 -0.60 2.24
N TYR A 84 -9.42 -1.85 2.62
CA TYR A 84 -10.29 -2.98 2.32
C TYR A 84 -11.72 -2.77 2.81
N TYR A 85 -11.90 -2.46 4.10
CA TYR A 85 -13.25 -2.37 4.68
C TYR A 85 -14.09 -1.24 4.08
N PRO A 86 -13.63 0.02 4.00
CA PRO A 86 -14.38 1.10 3.35
C PRO A 86 -14.77 0.80 1.91
N ILE A 87 -13.86 0.19 1.13
CA ILE A 87 -14.14 -0.17 -0.26
C ILE A 87 -15.15 -1.33 -0.31
N SER A 88 -15.01 -2.33 0.56
CA SER A 88 -15.96 -3.45 0.65
C SER A 88 -17.39 -2.98 0.95
N GLU A 89 -17.55 -2.00 1.86
CA GLU A 89 -18.85 -1.40 2.19
C GLU A 89 -19.41 -0.58 1.03
N THR A 90 -18.54 0.06 0.25
CA THR A 90 -18.91 0.78 -0.96
C THR A 90 -19.42 -0.20 -2.03
N VAL A 91 -18.73 -1.32 -2.24
CA VAL A 91 -19.11 -2.35 -3.22
C VAL A 91 -20.46 -2.99 -2.88
N LYS A 92 -20.78 -3.18 -1.59
CA LYS A 92 -22.12 -3.64 -1.16
C LYS A 92 -23.24 -2.70 -1.63
N ARG A 93 -22.98 -1.40 -1.72
CA ARG A 93 -23.94 -0.38 -2.19
C ARG A 93 -23.93 -0.21 -3.70
N TYR A 94 -22.80 -0.51 -4.35
CA TYR A 94 -22.62 -0.36 -5.79
C TYR A 94 -22.07 -1.67 -6.40
N PRO A 95 -22.93 -2.71 -6.58
CA PRO A 95 -22.49 -4.03 -7.03
C PRO A 95 -21.76 -4.03 -8.39
N ASP A 96 -22.01 -3.04 -9.25
CA ASP A 96 -21.31 -2.88 -10.53
C ASP A 96 -19.79 -2.70 -10.37
N ARG A 97 -19.35 -2.19 -9.21
CA ARG A 97 -17.93 -2.04 -8.86
C ARG A 97 -17.30 -3.33 -8.36
N CYS A 98 -18.06 -4.40 -8.16
CA CYS A 98 -17.55 -5.64 -7.57
C CYS A 98 -16.44 -6.27 -8.41
N LYS A 99 -16.53 -6.22 -9.75
CA LYS A 99 -15.47 -6.74 -10.64
C LYS A 99 -14.16 -5.97 -10.51
N GLU A 100 -14.22 -4.66 -10.26
CA GLU A 100 -13.03 -3.84 -10.01
C GLU A 100 -12.43 -4.15 -8.64
N PHE A 101 -13.27 -4.27 -7.61
CA PHE A 101 -12.82 -4.61 -6.26
C PHE A 101 -12.23 -6.02 -6.17
N HIS A 102 -12.84 -7.00 -6.85
CA HIS A 102 -12.31 -8.36 -6.95
C HIS A 102 -10.88 -8.35 -7.52
N LYS A 103 -10.64 -7.62 -8.62
CA LYS A 103 -9.29 -7.45 -9.18
C LYS A 103 -8.33 -6.75 -8.22
N TYR A 104 -8.79 -5.74 -7.51
CA TYR A 104 -7.98 -5.05 -6.50
C TYR A 104 -7.53 -6.00 -5.39
N VAL A 105 -8.45 -6.78 -4.82
CA VAL A 105 -8.14 -7.78 -3.78
C VAL A 105 -7.21 -8.87 -4.34
N GLU A 106 -7.51 -9.40 -5.53
CA GLU A 106 -6.69 -10.43 -6.18
C GLU A 106 -5.25 -9.95 -6.46
N SER A 107 -5.06 -8.67 -6.79
CA SER A 107 -3.72 -8.10 -7.00
C SER A 107 -2.82 -8.17 -5.75
N LYS A 108 -3.41 -8.36 -4.56
CA LYS A 108 -2.69 -8.43 -3.28
C LYS A 108 -2.28 -9.85 -2.89
N LYS A 109 -2.62 -10.89 -3.67
CA LYS A 109 -2.21 -12.28 -3.36
C LYS A 109 -0.70 -12.42 -3.18
N ASN A 110 0.09 -11.90 -4.11
CA ASN A 110 1.55 -11.96 -4.05
C ASN A 110 2.13 -11.26 -2.81
N LEU A 111 1.47 -10.20 -2.33
CA LEU A 111 1.86 -9.47 -1.13
C LEU A 111 1.66 -10.34 0.12
N TYR A 112 0.53 -11.05 0.22
CA TYR A 112 0.26 -11.98 1.31
C TYR A 112 1.16 -13.22 1.24
N ASP A 113 1.40 -13.77 0.04
CA ASP A 113 2.33 -14.89 -0.15
C ASP A 113 3.75 -14.56 0.28
N TYR A 114 4.21 -13.33 0.02
CA TYR A 114 5.50 -12.83 0.50
C TYR A 114 5.58 -12.93 2.04
N PHE A 115 4.57 -12.40 2.75
CA PHE A 115 4.57 -12.44 4.22
C PHE A 115 4.34 -13.84 4.78
N LYS A 116 3.47 -14.67 4.19
CA LYS A 116 3.29 -16.08 4.58
C LYS A 116 4.62 -16.83 4.56
N LYS A 117 5.34 -16.81 3.43
CA LYS A 117 6.66 -17.45 3.28
C LYS A 117 7.70 -16.88 4.24
N ARG A 118 7.75 -15.55 4.37
CA ARG A 118 8.67 -14.86 5.28
C ARG A 118 8.43 -15.29 6.73
N CYS A 119 7.16 -15.44 7.13
CA CYS A 119 6.76 -15.78 8.48
C CYS A 119 6.83 -17.28 8.79
N ASP A 120 6.61 -18.15 7.82
CA ASP A 120 6.77 -19.60 7.98
C ASP A 120 8.24 -20.01 8.10
N SER A 121 9.14 -19.24 7.47
CA SER A 121 10.59 -19.53 7.42
C SER A 121 11.40 -18.97 8.59
N SER A 122 10.82 -18.13 9.45
CA SER A 122 11.53 -17.48 10.57
C SER A 122 10.79 -17.59 11.90
N ASN A 123 11.51 -17.89 12.98
CA ASN A 123 11.01 -17.88 14.37
C ASN A 123 10.88 -16.45 14.97
N ASP A 124 10.63 -15.43 14.14
CA ASP A 124 10.85 -14.03 14.52
C ASP A 124 9.60 -13.30 15.03
N ASN A 125 9.80 -12.53 16.11
CA ASN A 125 8.87 -11.53 16.66
C ASN A 125 8.26 -10.59 15.60
N ILE A 126 8.96 -10.39 14.48
CA ILE A 126 8.53 -9.58 13.33
C ILE A 126 7.15 -9.99 12.80
N CYS A 127 6.86 -11.30 12.79
CA CYS A 127 5.61 -11.83 12.27
C CYS A 127 4.49 -11.82 13.30
N THR A 128 4.83 -12.03 14.57
CA THR A 128 3.89 -11.96 15.70
C THR A 128 3.43 -10.53 16.00
N GLU A 129 4.29 -9.53 15.80
CA GLU A 129 3.97 -8.11 16.10
C GLU A 129 3.36 -7.34 14.93
N PHE A 130 3.64 -7.71 13.67
CA PHE A 130 3.18 -6.94 12.51
C PHE A 130 2.17 -7.69 11.64
N TYR A 131 2.54 -8.85 11.09
CA TYR A 131 1.72 -9.51 10.06
C TYR A 131 0.43 -10.12 10.60
N LYS A 132 0.45 -10.68 11.82
CA LYS A 132 -0.68 -11.40 12.40
C LYS A 132 -1.97 -10.56 12.43
N ASP A 133 -1.84 -9.26 12.68
CA ASP A 133 -2.97 -8.32 12.77
C ASP A 133 -3.61 -7.99 11.41
N TYR A 134 -2.93 -8.31 10.30
CA TYR A 134 -3.36 -7.99 8.94
C TYR A 134 -3.86 -9.19 8.13
N THR A 135 -3.90 -10.38 8.76
CA THR A 135 -4.38 -11.63 8.13
C THR A 135 -5.88 -11.60 7.83
N LYS A 136 -6.67 -10.76 8.52
CA LYS A 136 -8.13 -10.66 8.37
C LYS A 136 -8.61 -10.45 6.92
N TYR A 137 -7.83 -9.78 6.10
CA TYR A 137 -8.21 -9.46 4.72
C TYR A 137 -7.39 -10.22 3.68
N ASP A 138 -6.83 -11.38 4.05
CA ASP A 138 -6.13 -12.24 3.12
C ASP A 138 -6.99 -12.49 1.86
N PRO A 139 -6.46 -12.20 0.66
CA PRO A 139 -7.20 -12.39 -0.58
C PRO A 139 -7.74 -13.80 -0.78
N ASP A 140 -7.06 -14.83 -0.28
CA ASP A 140 -7.55 -16.21 -0.40
C ASP A 140 -8.80 -16.46 0.44
N ASP A 141 -8.94 -15.76 1.57
CA ASP A 141 -10.08 -15.88 2.48
C ASP A 141 -11.26 -15.00 2.01
N VAL A 142 -10.97 -13.77 1.56
CA VAL A 142 -12.03 -12.78 1.32
C VAL A 142 -12.53 -12.73 -0.12
N LEU A 143 -11.76 -13.21 -1.11
CA LEU A 143 -12.24 -13.26 -2.50
C LEU A 143 -13.49 -14.15 -2.66
N PRO A 144 -13.57 -15.36 -2.07
CA PRO A 144 -14.76 -16.21 -2.17
C PRO A 144 -16.00 -15.59 -1.52
N GLU A 145 -15.84 -14.66 -0.56
CA GLU A 145 -16.95 -13.98 0.11
C GLU A 145 -17.59 -12.87 -0.75
N LEU A 146 -16.93 -12.44 -1.83
CA LEU A 146 -17.46 -11.41 -2.71
C LEU A 146 -18.62 -11.95 -3.54
N SER A 147 -19.76 -11.25 -3.54
CA SER A 147 -20.98 -11.68 -4.25
C SER A 147 -20.82 -11.87 -5.75
N CYS A 148 -19.81 -11.25 -6.37
CA CYS A 148 -19.49 -11.43 -7.80
C CYS A 148 -18.46 -12.53 -8.08
N HIS A 149 -17.90 -13.19 -7.06
CA HIS A 149 -16.80 -14.14 -7.22
C HIS A 149 -17.15 -15.28 -8.17
N ASP A 150 -18.26 -15.99 -7.91
CA ASP A 150 -18.68 -17.14 -8.71
C ASP A 150 -18.91 -16.77 -10.17
N LYS A 151 -19.53 -15.61 -10.43
CA LYS A 151 -19.75 -15.09 -11.78
C LYS A 151 -18.42 -14.83 -12.49
N ILE A 152 -17.44 -14.25 -11.80
CA ILE A 152 -16.12 -13.99 -12.37
C ILE A 152 -15.39 -15.29 -12.68
N MET A 153 -15.49 -16.31 -11.83
CA MET A 153 -14.87 -17.62 -12.08
C MET A 153 -15.51 -18.33 -13.28
N GLN A 154 -16.83 -18.32 -13.39
CA GLN A 154 -17.54 -18.86 -14.56
C GLN A 154 -17.16 -18.16 -15.88
N GLU A 155 -17.05 -16.81 -15.86
CA GLU A 155 -16.58 -16.04 -17.02
C GLU A 155 -15.17 -16.47 -17.45
N ARG A 156 -14.25 -16.65 -16.48
CA ARG A 156 -12.86 -17.08 -16.76
C ARG A 156 -12.78 -18.50 -17.32
N GLU A 157 -13.55 -19.43 -16.80
CA GLU A 157 -13.61 -20.82 -17.28
C GLU A 157 -14.14 -20.90 -18.72
N ALA A 158 -15.19 -20.13 -19.03
CA ALA A 158 -15.75 -20.05 -20.37
C ALA A 158 -14.73 -19.47 -21.38
N ASP A 159 -13.99 -18.43 -20.99
CA ASP A 159 -12.96 -17.83 -21.83
C ASP A 159 -11.77 -18.78 -22.05
N ALA A 160 -11.32 -19.50 -21.02
CA ALA A 160 -10.26 -20.51 -21.15
C ALA A 160 -10.65 -21.63 -22.12
N THR A 161 -11.91 -22.08 -22.07
CA THR A 161 -12.44 -23.11 -22.97
C THR A 161 -12.46 -22.65 -24.43
N ARG A 162 -12.82 -21.38 -24.67
CA ARG A 162 -12.81 -20.76 -26.02
C ARG A 162 -11.40 -20.64 -26.61
N VAL A 163 -10.42 -20.27 -25.79
CA VAL A 163 -9.02 -20.20 -26.22
C VAL A 163 -8.49 -21.59 -26.60
N SER A 164 -8.82 -22.62 -25.81
CA SER A 164 -8.42 -24.00 -26.10
C SER A 164 -9.01 -24.54 -27.41
N HIS A 165 -10.25 -24.19 -27.75
CA HIS A 165 -10.87 -24.60 -29.01
C HIS A 165 -10.35 -23.86 -30.26
N ASN A 166 -9.82 -22.65 -30.12
CA ASN A 166 -9.26 -21.89 -31.24
C ASN A 166 -7.76 -22.10 -31.48
N GLY A 167 -7.07 -22.89 -30.64
CA GLY A 167 -5.63 -23.19 -30.73
C GLY A 167 -5.24 -24.30 -31.70
N GLY A 168 -6.17 -24.79 -32.54
CA GLY A 168 -5.91 -25.84 -33.52
C GLY A 168 -5.24 -25.32 -34.79
N THR A 169 -3.98 -25.73 -34.97
CA THR A 169 -3.19 -25.78 -36.22
C THR A 169 -2.49 -24.49 -36.68
N PHE A 170 -1.26 -24.29 -36.20
CA PHE A 170 -0.12 -23.91 -37.07
C PHE A 170 1.16 -24.57 -36.53
N GLU A 171 1.56 -25.69 -37.17
CA GLU A 171 2.91 -26.22 -37.09
C GLU A 171 3.89 -25.21 -37.71
N GLY A 172 5.02 -24.95 -37.06
CA GLY A 172 6.10 -24.23 -37.72
C GLY A 172 7.17 -23.62 -36.82
N ARG A 173 8.09 -24.50 -36.34
CA ARG A 173 9.53 -24.24 -36.15
C ARG A 173 9.99 -23.63 -34.81
N GLU A 174 10.57 -24.49 -33.96
CA GLU A 174 11.61 -24.10 -33.00
C GLU A 174 12.84 -23.53 -33.73
N PRO A 175 13.61 -22.63 -33.10
CA PRO A 175 14.82 -23.15 -32.43
C PRO A 175 15.15 -22.51 -31.07
N ASN A 176 15.62 -23.38 -30.19
CA ASN A 176 16.81 -23.25 -29.33
C ASN A 176 16.73 -22.36 -28.08
N SER A 177 16.57 -23.06 -26.97
CA SER A 177 17.18 -22.75 -25.68
C SER A 177 18.70 -22.61 -25.80
N GLU A 178 19.23 -21.44 -25.49
CA GLU A 178 20.58 -21.30 -24.93
C GLU A 178 20.45 -20.70 -23.54
N ASP A 179 20.71 -21.57 -22.57
CA ASP A 179 21.06 -21.26 -21.20
C ASP A 179 22.41 -20.51 -21.21
N SER A 180 22.40 -19.28 -20.69
CA SER A 180 23.61 -18.61 -20.23
C SER A 180 23.35 -18.11 -18.83
N ASP A 181 23.82 -18.90 -17.88
CA ASP A 181 24.22 -18.48 -16.54
C ASP A 181 24.91 -17.10 -16.58
N GLY A 182 24.35 -16.16 -15.81
CA GLY A 182 24.74 -14.76 -15.81
C GLY A 182 24.30 -14.09 -14.52
N ARG A 183 25.18 -14.15 -13.51
CA ARG A 183 25.17 -13.45 -12.20
C ARG A 183 24.07 -12.39 -12.00
N MET A 184 23.23 -12.65 -10.99
CA MET A 184 22.27 -11.70 -10.43
C MET A 184 23.02 -10.53 -9.75
N MET A 185 22.79 -9.31 -10.23
CA MET A 185 23.20 -8.06 -9.57
C MET A 185 22.06 -7.54 -8.67
N PRO A 186 22.33 -6.75 -7.61
CA PRO A 186 21.36 -6.45 -6.55
C PRO A 186 20.36 -5.31 -6.84
N ASP A 187 20.35 -4.72 -8.04
CA ASP A 187 19.71 -3.41 -8.27
C ASP A 187 18.50 -3.41 -9.22
N ASP A 188 17.93 -4.55 -9.58
CA ASP A 188 16.73 -4.58 -10.43
C ASP A 188 15.43 -4.60 -9.62
N ALA A 189 14.53 -3.67 -9.96
CA ALA A 189 13.14 -3.72 -9.51
C ALA A 189 12.48 -5.03 -9.99
N PRO A 190 11.57 -5.64 -9.21
CA PRO A 190 10.87 -6.85 -9.64
C PRO A 190 10.15 -6.58 -10.96
N LYS A 191 10.52 -7.32 -12.01
CA LYS A 191 9.76 -7.35 -13.26
C LYS A 191 8.39 -7.97 -12.97
N PHE A 192 7.38 -7.13 -12.78
CA PHE A 192 6.00 -7.56 -12.85
C PHE A 192 5.71 -7.99 -14.29
N SER A 193 5.49 -9.29 -14.50
CA SER A 193 4.92 -9.82 -15.74
C SER A 193 3.41 -9.50 -15.78
N GLY A 194 3.08 -8.23 -15.91
CA GLY A 194 1.72 -7.73 -16.03
C GLY A 194 1.72 -6.51 -16.93
N ASN A 195 0.87 -6.50 -17.96
CA ASN A 195 0.82 -5.42 -18.95
C ASN A 195 0.74 -4.03 -18.28
N PRO A 196 1.61 -3.07 -18.63
CA PRO A 196 1.73 -1.77 -17.96
C PRO A 196 0.47 -0.88 -18.08
N LYS A 197 -0.42 -1.17 -19.03
CA LYS A 197 -1.69 -0.43 -19.22
C LYS A 197 -2.72 -0.65 -18.11
N THR A 198 -2.54 -1.67 -17.27
CA THR A 198 -3.53 -2.06 -16.25
C THR A 198 -3.33 -1.28 -14.93
N VAL A 199 -2.12 -0.80 -14.67
CA VAL A 199 -1.73 -0.11 -13.43
C VAL A 199 -2.23 1.34 -13.41
N GLU A 200 -2.27 2.02 -14.56
CA GLU A 200 -2.75 3.42 -14.67
C GLU A 200 -4.23 3.58 -14.28
N ASN A 201 -5.08 2.60 -14.61
CA ASN A 201 -6.51 2.69 -14.33
C ASN A 201 -6.87 2.49 -12.85
N VAL A 202 -6.06 1.75 -12.09
CA VAL A 202 -6.25 1.54 -10.64
C VAL A 202 -5.78 2.76 -9.84
N GLY A 203 -4.71 3.42 -10.30
CA GLY A 203 -4.20 4.67 -9.69
C GLY A 203 -5.25 5.80 -9.67
N ASN A 204 -6.09 5.89 -10.70
CA ASN A 204 -7.15 6.89 -10.79
C ASN A 204 -8.31 6.67 -9.78
N ILE A 205 -8.56 5.42 -9.37
CA ILE A 205 -9.60 5.09 -8.39
C ILE A 205 -9.13 5.47 -6.97
N LEU A 206 -7.87 5.19 -6.66
CA LEU A 206 -7.26 5.61 -5.39
C LEU A 206 -7.12 7.13 -5.32
N LEU A 207 -6.81 7.83 -6.42
CA LEU A 207 -6.86 9.29 -6.45
C LEU A 207 -8.25 9.85 -6.13
N GLY A 208 -9.35 9.16 -6.47
CA GLY A 208 -10.71 9.59 -6.10
C GLY A 208 -11.02 9.48 -4.60
N VAL A 209 -10.55 8.41 -3.95
CA VAL A 209 -10.72 8.17 -2.51
C VAL A 209 -9.72 9.00 -1.67
N VAL A 210 -8.50 9.18 -2.19
CA VAL A 210 -7.43 9.98 -1.58
C VAL A 210 -7.68 11.48 -1.79
N ALA A 211 -8.24 11.93 -2.91
CA ALA A 211 -8.52 13.37 -3.11
C ALA A 211 -9.60 13.89 -2.15
N THR A 212 -10.58 13.08 -1.75
CA THR A 212 -11.61 13.49 -0.76
C THR A 212 -11.08 13.53 0.67
N THR A 213 -10.03 12.77 1.00
CA THR A 213 -9.36 12.84 2.30
C THR A 213 -8.23 13.87 2.32
N MET A 214 -7.49 14.06 1.22
CA MET A 214 -6.41 15.04 1.08
C MET A 214 -6.89 16.48 0.86
N THR A 215 -8.12 16.73 0.40
CA THR A 215 -8.67 18.11 0.34
C THR A 215 -8.93 18.72 1.72
N SER A 216 -8.97 17.91 2.78
CA SER A 216 -9.00 18.39 4.16
C SER A 216 -7.70 19.08 4.60
N GLY A 217 -6.57 18.76 3.96
CA GLY A 217 -5.25 19.34 4.27
C GLY A 217 -4.98 20.68 3.59
N ALA A 218 -5.72 21.02 2.52
CA ALA A 218 -5.58 22.28 1.82
C ALA A 218 -6.42 23.43 2.44
N LEU A 219 -7.32 23.12 3.37
CA LEU A 219 -8.09 24.14 4.10
C LEU A 219 -7.35 24.72 5.32
N TYR A 220 -6.20 24.17 5.73
CA TYR A 220 -5.43 24.71 6.85
C TYR A 220 -4.28 25.61 6.37
N ARG A 221 -4.58 26.58 5.51
CA ARG A 221 -3.61 27.64 5.18
C ARG A 221 -4.22 28.95 4.68
N VAL A 222 -5.19 29.50 5.40
CA VAL A 222 -5.51 30.95 5.41
C VAL A 222 -6.16 31.20 6.80
N ASN A 223 -5.65 31.95 7.77
CA ASN A 223 -4.94 33.21 7.73
C ASN A 223 -4.17 33.45 9.06
N LYS A 224 -2.83 33.29 9.10
CA LYS A 224 -2.02 33.62 10.31
C LYS A 224 -1.94 35.13 10.57
N ASN A 225 -2.34 35.96 9.60
CA ASN A 225 -2.34 37.43 9.73
C ASN A 225 -3.64 38.01 10.29
N SER A 226 -4.73 37.23 10.41
CA SER A 226 -5.98 37.72 11.01
C SER A 226 -6.01 37.64 12.54
N LEU A 227 -5.15 36.82 13.16
CA LEU A 227 -5.11 36.67 14.62
C LEU A 227 -4.25 37.73 15.33
N ILE A 228 -3.35 38.40 14.61
CA ILE A 228 -2.51 39.47 15.18
C ILE A 228 -3.30 40.79 15.32
N GLN A 229 -4.34 41.00 14.51
CA GLN A 229 -5.17 42.22 14.55
C GLN A 229 -6.16 42.26 15.73
N ILE A 230 -6.42 41.13 16.40
CA ILE A 230 -7.35 41.09 17.55
C ILE A 230 -6.64 41.47 18.86
N TYR A 231 -5.32 41.33 18.95
CA TYR A 231 -4.55 41.62 20.17
C TYR A 231 -4.04 43.07 20.29
N TYR A 232 -4.38 43.96 19.36
CA TYR A 232 -3.93 45.36 19.39
C TYR A 232 -5.06 46.40 19.59
N ILE A 233 -6.27 45.95 19.93
CA ILE A 233 -7.37 46.85 20.33
C ILE A 233 -7.98 46.34 21.64
N SER A 234 -7.33 46.70 22.74
CA SER A 234 -7.92 46.84 24.07
C SER A 234 -7.09 47.85 24.86
#